data_AF-A0A3M1EZC1-F1
#
_entry.id   AF-A0A3M1EZC1-F1
#
_cell.length_a   1.000
_cell.length_b   1.000
_cell.length_c   1.000
_cell.angle_alpha   90.00
_cell.angle_beta   90.00
_cell.angle_gamma   90.00
#
_symmetry.space_group_name_H-M   'P 1'
#
loop_
_entity.id
_entity.type
_entity.pdbx_description
1 polymer ?
#
loop_
_entity_poly.entity_id
_entity_poly.type
_entity_poly.pdbx_seq_one_letter_code
_entity_poly.pdbx_strand_id
1 'polypeptide(L)' 'MGVVVLRGRVVTGQGEGARFTQLPWVRAQFVDRLGIDPHPGTLNL' A
#
# COMPACT_ATOMS: atom_id res chain seq x y z
N MET A 1 -17.73 8.57 -16.68
CA MET A 1 -17.00 8.32 -15.41
C MET A 1 -16.58 9.66 -14.84
N GLY A 2 -16.89 9.93 -13.57
CA GLY A 2 -16.53 11.17 -12.89
C GLY A 2 -15.33 10.99 -11.97
N VAL A 3 -14.65 12.09 -11.66
CA VAL A 3 -13.56 12.10 -10.66
C VAL A 3 -14.15 12.27 -9.27
N VAL A 4 -13.72 11.45 -8.32
CA VAL A 4 -14.04 11.58 -6.89
C VAL A 4 -12.79 12.09 -6.16
N VAL A 5 -12.96 13.08 -5.30
CA VAL A 5 -11.88 13.62 -4.46
C VAL A 5 -12.21 13.36 -2.99
N LEU A 6 -11.28 12.71 -2.29
CA LEU A 6 -11.39 12.39 -0.86
C LEU A 6 -10.32 13.14 -0.06
N ARG A 7 -10.61 13.44 1.21
CA ARG A 7 -9.67 14.03 2.17
C ARG A 7 -9.55 13.09 3.38
N GLY A 8 -8.33 12.87 3.84
CA GLY A 8 -8.01 12.03 5.00
C GLY A 8 -6.95 12.68 5.89
N ARG A 9 -6.67 12.07 7.04
CA ARG A 9 -5.67 12.54 8.00
C ARG A 9 -4.63 11.45 8.17
N VAL A 10 -3.38 11.76 7.85
CA VAL A 10 -2.26 10.84 8.08
C VAL A 10 -2.22 10.41 9.54
N VAL A 11 -2.16 9.11 9.77
CA VAL A 11 -2.07 8.50 11.10
C VAL A 11 -0.96 7.46 11.16
N THR A 12 -0.35 7.31 12.34
CA THR A 12 0.65 6.27 12.59
C THR A 12 -0.03 4.95 12.93
N GLY A 13 0.45 3.84 12.36
CA GLY A 13 0.05 2.48 12.73
C GLY A 13 1.17 1.71 13.42
N GLN A 14 0.96 0.42 13.68
CA GLN A 14 1.94 -0.44 14.36
C GLN A 14 3.09 -0.94 13.46
N GLY A 15 3.21 -0.44 12.23
CA GLY A 15 4.25 -0.85 11.29
C GLY A 15 3.98 -2.16 10.51
N GLU A 16 2.83 -2.81 10.71
CA GLU A 16 2.51 -4.09 10.05
C GLU A 16 2.57 -4.06 8.50
N GLY A 17 2.28 -2.90 7.89
CA GLY A 17 2.35 -2.73 6.44
C GLY A 17 3.74 -3.00 5.87
N ALA A 18 4.80 -2.70 6.62
CA ALA A 18 6.18 -2.95 6.18
C ALA A 18 6.46 -4.45 6.08
N ARG A 19 6.11 -5.21 7.12
CA ARG A 19 6.25 -6.67 7.11
C ARG A 19 5.40 -7.32 6.02
N PHE A 20 4.15 -6.87 5.87
CA PHE A 20 3.22 -7.50 4.93
C PHE A 20 3.62 -7.28 3.46
N THR A 21 3.98 -6.05 3.08
CA THR A 21 4.40 -5.73 1.70
C THR A 21 5.70 -6.43 1.28
N GLN A 22 6.50 -6.87 2.25
CA GLN A 22 7.73 -7.62 2.01
C GLN A 22 7.53 -9.14 1.94
N LEU A 23 6.34 -9.67 2.24
CA LEU A 23 6.06 -11.08 2.03
C LEU A 23 6.22 -11.42 0.54
N PRO A 24 7.01 -12.45 0.16
CA PRO A 24 7.34 -12.70 -1.25
C PRO A 24 6.12 -12.83 -2.15
N TRP A 25 5.10 -13.56 -1.70
CA TRP A 25 3.87 -13.75 -2.46
C TRP A 25 3.04 -12.46 -2.57
N VAL A 26 3.04 -11.60 -1.54
CA VAL A 26 2.33 -10.31 -1.56
C VAL A 26 3.01 -9.36 -2.55
N ARG A 27 4.33 -9.22 -2.44
CA ARG A 27 5.14 -8.40 -3.34
C ARG A 27 4.95 -8.81 -4.80
N ALA A 28 4.93 -10.11 -5.09
CA ALA A 28 4.67 -10.62 -6.44
C ALA A 28 3.30 -10.17 -6.96
N GLN A 29 2.24 -10.19 -6.13
CA GLN A 29 0.92 -9.72 -6.55
C GLN A 29 0.88 -8.20 -6.84
N PHE A 30 1.63 -7.38 -6.11
CA PHE A 30 1.77 -5.94 -6.43
C PHE A 30 2.44 -5.71 -7.78
N VAL A 31 3.51 -6.46 -8.07
CA VAL A 31 4.23 -6.36 -9.35
C VAL A 31 3.32 -6.84 -10.49
N ASP A 32 2.73 -8.03 -10.37
CA ASP A 32 1.98 -8.66 -11.46
C ASP A 32 0.67 -7.93 -11.78
N ARG A 33 -0.03 -7.41 -10.77
CA ARG A 33 -1.38 -6.83 -10.95
C ARG A 33 -1.39 -5.32 -11.05
N LEU A 34 -0.43 -4.66 -10.39
CA LEU A 34 -0.41 -3.20 -10.26
C LEU A 34 0.82 -2.59 -10.96
N GLY A 35 1.78 -3.41 -11.40
CA GLY A 35 2.97 -2.93 -12.10
C GLY A 35 3.93 -2.15 -11.20
N ILE A 36 3.86 -2.33 -9.88
CA ILE A 36 4.70 -1.63 -8.92
C ILE A 36 5.49 -2.59 -8.05
N ASP A 37 6.73 -2.20 -7.75
CA ASP A 37 7.49 -2.74 -6.64
C ASP A 37 7.11 -1.95 -5.37
N PRO A 38 6.35 -2.53 -4.42
CA PRO A 38 5.83 -1.77 -3.28
C PRO A 38 6.97 -1.34 -2.35
N HIS A 39 6.92 -0.09 -1.88
CA HIS A 39 7.71 0.34 -0.73
C HIS A 39 7.37 -0.52 0.51
N PRO A 40 8.33 -0.82 1.41
CA PRO A 40 8.07 -1.52 2.67
C PRO A 40 7.20 -0.71 3.65
N GLY A 41 5.89 -0.64 3.41
CA GLY A 41 4.97 0.10 4.26
C GLY A 41 3.64 0.42 3.60
N THR A 42 2.81 1.16 4.33
CA THR A 42 1.55 1.73 3.85
C THR A 42 1.43 3.18 4.30
N LEU A 43 0.75 4.01 3.51
CA LEU A 43 0.29 5.31 3.95
C LEU A 43 -1.11 5.14 4.54
N ASN A 44 -1.23 5.31 5.86
CA ASN A 44 -2.53 5.26 6.53
C ASN A 44 -3.10 6.69 6.58
N LEU A 45 -4.28 6.85 5.99
CA LEU A 45 -5.03 8.12 5.86
C LEU A 45 -6.31 8.12 6.70
#